data_AF-A0A968T153-F1
#
_entry.id   AF-A0A968T153-F1
#
_cell.length_a   1.000
_cell.length_b   1.000
_cell.length_c   1.000
_cell.angle_alpha   90.00
_cell.angle_beta   90.00
_cell.angle_gamma   90.00
#
_symmetry.space_group_name_H-M   'P 1'
#
loop_
_entity.id
_entity.type
_entity.pdbx_description
1 polymer ?
#
loop_
_entity_poly.entity_id
_entity_poly.type
_entity_poly.pdbx_seq_one_letter_code
_entity_poly.pdbx_strand_id
1 'polypeptide(L)'
;MKHFLLVLVVLLNSFFLNSQFARVNHVHAVKATVLGLSYSYERSIGNESVINIECMVAGRFGSNIFLSDYWVIAPVLRVEPRYYYNYLRRKEYGKKNIE
;
A
#
# COMPACT_ATOMS: atom_id res chain seq x y z
N MET A 1 39.76 -6.95 32.45
CA MET A 1 38.49 -7.72 32.59
C MET A 1 37.26 -6.93 32.15
N LYS A 2 37.08 -5.67 32.57
CA LYS A 2 35.89 -4.85 32.22
C LYS A 2 35.64 -4.70 30.70
N HIS A 3 36.70 -4.53 29.91
CA HIS A 3 36.59 -4.42 28.44
C HIS A 3 36.16 -5.73 27.76
N PHE A 4 36.52 -6.89 28.33
CA PHE A 4 36.13 -8.20 27.80
C PHE A 4 34.62 -8.44 27.95
N LEU A 5 34.05 -7.95 29.05
CA LEU A 5 32.63 -8.04 29.35
C LEU A 5 31.79 -7.16 28.40
N LEU A 6 32.30 -5.98 28.05
CA LEU A 6 31.70 -5.10 27.05
C LEU A 6 31.67 -5.73 25.65
N VAL A 7 32.77 -6.36 25.24
CA VAL A 7 32.84 -7.07 23.94
C VAL A 7 31.88 -8.26 23.91
N LEU A 8 31.79 -9.02 25.00
CA LEU A 8 30.86 -10.15 25.11
C LEU A 8 29.40 -9.70 25.00
N VAL A 9 29.04 -8.59 25.65
CA VAL A 9 27.68 -8.01 25.58
C VAL A 9 27.36 -7.57 24.16
N VAL A 10 28.27 -6.92 23.46
CA VAL A 10 28.06 -6.51 22.06
C VAL A 10 27.87 -7.74 21.15
N LEU A 11 28.69 -8.77 21.30
CA LEU A 11 28.58 -10.00 20.50
C LEU A 11 27.27 -10.75 20.76
N LEU A 12 26.82 -10.84 22.01
CA LEU A 12 25.56 -11.49 22.35
C LEU A 12 24.34 -10.75 21.77
N ASN A 13 24.36 -9.41 21.76
CA ASN A 13 23.27 -8.62 21.16
C ASN A 13 23.18 -8.80 19.63
N SER A 14 24.29 -9.06 18.94
CA SER A 14 24.29 -9.32 17.49
C SER A 14 23.49 -10.56 17.08
N PHE A 15 23.37 -11.57 17.97
CA PHE A 15 22.62 -12.80 17.68
C PHE A 15 21.10 -12.66 17.85
N PHE A 16 20.63 -11.59 18.52
CA PHE A 16 19.19 -11.34 18.74
C PHE A 16 18.58 -10.34 17.75
N LEU A 17 19.29 -10.03 16.66
CA LEU A 17 18.78 -9.17 15.60
C LEU A 17 17.73 -9.91 14.77
N ASN A 18 16.46 -9.72 15.13
CA ASN A 18 15.34 -10.09 14.27
C ASN A 18 15.29 -9.15 13.06
N SER A 19 15.58 -9.66 11.87
CA SER A 19 15.32 -8.90 10.64
C SER A 19 13.81 -8.72 10.47
N GLN A 20 13.31 -7.50 10.60
CA GLN A 20 11.90 -7.23 10.34
C GLN A 20 11.60 -7.42 8.85
N PHE A 21 10.78 -8.42 8.53
CA PHE A 21 10.31 -8.62 7.16
C PHE A 21 9.67 -7.33 6.63
N ALA A 22 10.19 -6.88 5.50
CA ALA A 22 9.71 -5.68 4.82
C ALA A 22 8.46 -5.99 4.02
N ARG A 23 7.32 -5.46 4.48
CA ARG A 23 6.04 -5.63 3.82
C ARG A 23 5.36 -4.28 3.67
N VAL A 24 4.72 -4.03 2.52
CA VAL A 24 3.85 -2.87 2.34
C VAL A 24 2.81 -2.83 3.44
N ASN A 25 2.57 -1.66 4.03
CA ASN A 25 1.60 -1.53 5.11
C ASN A 25 0.16 -1.60 4.61
N HIS A 26 -0.75 -1.81 5.55
CA HIS A 26 -2.17 -1.59 5.32
C HIS A 26 -2.47 -0.10 5.39
N VAL A 27 -3.15 0.43 4.38
CA VAL A 27 -3.41 1.87 4.28
C VAL A 27 -4.91 2.11 4.10
N HIS A 28 -5.44 3.05 4.88
CA HIS A 28 -6.76 3.62 4.67
C HIS A 28 -6.59 5.03 4.13
N ALA A 29 -7.30 5.36 3.06
CA ALA A 29 -7.25 6.69 2.48
C ALA A 29 -8.65 7.17 2.09
N VAL A 30 -8.91 8.44 2.40
CA VAL A 30 -10.06 9.19 1.90
C VAL A 30 -9.54 10.15 0.84
N LYS A 31 -10.08 10.09 -0.37
CA LYS A 31 -9.63 10.93 -1.48
C LYS A 31 -10.78 11.81 -1.96
N ALA A 32 -10.46 13.04 -2.34
CA ALA A 32 -11.38 13.88 -3.10
C ALA A 32 -11.29 13.51 -4.57
N THR A 33 -12.44 13.25 -5.19
CA THR A 33 -12.59 12.96 -6.62
C THR A 33 -13.52 14.00 -7.24
N VAL A 34 -13.60 14.05 -8.56
CA VAL A 34 -14.43 15.03 -9.30
C VAL A 34 -15.91 14.98 -8.89
N LEU A 35 -16.41 13.81 -8.52
CA LEU A 35 -17.83 13.58 -8.25
C LEU A 35 -18.14 13.35 -6.76
N GLY A 36 -17.14 13.50 -5.89
CA GLY A 36 -17.33 13.34 -4.45
C GLY A 36 -16.12 12.71 -3.77
N LEU A 37 -16.37 12.05 -2.64
CA LEU A 37 -15.33 11.37 -1.87
C LEU A 37 -15.19 9.91 -2.30
N SER A 38 -13.97 9.40 -2.28
CA SER A 38 -13.70 7.96 -2.29
C SER A 38 -13.06 7.51 -0.99
N TYR A 39 -13.36 6.29 -0.61
CA TYR A 39 -12.70 5.59 0.47
C TYR A 39 -11.98 4.37 -0.09
N SER A 40 -10.68 4.26 0.16
CA SER A 40 -9.87 3.12 -0.26
C SER A 40 -9.20 2.44 0.93
N TYR A 41 -9.14 1.12 0.86
CA TYR A 41 -8.40 0.26 1.77
C TYR A 41 -7.42 -0.61 0.99
N GLU A 42 -6.14 -0.47 1.30
CA GLU A 42 -5.07 -1.28 0.74
C GLU A 42 -4.70 -2.41 1.70
N ARG A 43 -4.92 -3.64 1.26
CA ARG A 43 -4.49 -4.84 1.98
C ARG A 43 -3.24 -5.42 1.33
N SER A 44 -2.11 -5.37 2.03
CA SER A 44 -0.92 -6.10 1.59
C SER A 44 -1.18 -7.60 1.52
N ILE A 45 -0.72 -8.22 0.43
CA ILE A 45 -0.76 -9.68 0.19
C ILE A 45 0.64 -10.28 0.09
N GLY A 46 1.67 -9.45 -0.12
CA GLY A 46 3.07 -9.85 -0.15
C GLY A 46 3.98 -8.67 0.20
N ASN A 47 5.29 -8.87 0.11
CA ASN A 47 6.27 -7.84 0.51
C ASN A 47 6.15 -6.53 -0.28
N GLU A 48 5.70 -6.63 -1.54
CA GLU A 48 5.58 -5.51 -2.48
C GLU A 48 4.21 -5.44 -3.15
N SER A 49 3.32 -6.38 -2.84
CA SER A 49 2.03 -6.55 -3.51
C SER A 49 0.88 -6.23 -2.56
N VAL A 50 -0.10 -5.48 -3.05
CA VAL A 50 -1.32 -5.14 -2.31
C VAL A 50 -2.56 -5.36 -3.17
N ILE A 51 -3.70 -5.53 -2.52
CA ILE A 51 -5.03 -5.42 -3.12
C ILE A 51 -5.65 -4.14 -2.58
N ASN A 52 -5.96 -3.21 -3.47
CA ASN A 52 -6.72 -2.01 -3.16
C ASN A 52 -8.21 -2.27 -3.40
N ILE A 53 -9.03 -1.99 -2.39
CA ILE A 53 -10.48 -1.99 -2.49
C ILE A 53 -10.95 -0.56 -2.29
N GLU A 54 -11.66 0.00 -3.26
CA GLU A 54 -12.08 1.39 -3.25
C GLU A 54 -13.58 1.52 -3.55
N CYS A 55 -14.28 2.24 -2.67
CA CYS A 55 -15.67 2.62 -2.86
C CYS A 55 -15.71 4.12 -3.21
N MET A 56 -16.37 4.46 -4.32
CA MET A 56 -16.44 5.83 -4.82
C MET A 56 -17.76 6.09 -5.56
N VAL A 57 -18.16 7.34 -5.66
CA VAL A 57 -19.13 7.77 -6.68
C VAL A 57 -18.35 8.14 -7.93
N ALA A 58 -18.61 7.45 -9.05
CA ALA A 58 -17.91 7.66 -10.30
C ALA A 58 -18.89 7.94 -11.45
N GLY A 59 -18.41 8.72 -12.42
CA GLY A 59 -19.11 9.09 -13.63
C GLY A 59 -18.46 8.43 -14.81
N ARG A 60 -19.27 7.92 -15.75
CA ARG A 60 -18.79 7.23 -16.94
C ARG A 60 -19.64 7.59 -18.15
N PHE A 61 -18.97 7.85 -19.27
CA PHE A 61 -19.59 7.84 -20.60
C PHE A 61 -19.67 6.39 -21.09
N GLY A 62 -20.83 6.00 -21.58
CA GLY A 62 -21.07 4.71 -22.21
C GLY A 62 -21.90 4.89 -23.47
N SER A 63 -21.89 3.87 -24.33
CA SER A 63 -22.79 3.77 -25.47
C SER A 63 -23.35 2.37 -25.51
N ASN A 64 -24.64 2.24 -25.87
CA ASN A 64 -25.20 0.93 -26.18
C ASN A 64 -26.21 1.00 -27.33
N ILE A 65 -26.50 -0.16 -27.91
CA ILE A 65 -27.40 -0.35 -29.07
C ILE A 65 -28.86 0.08 -28.83
N PHE A 66 -29.30 0.27 -27.58
CA PHE A 66 -30.68 0.61 -27.21
C PHE A 66 -30.87 2.06 -26.72
N LEU A 67 -29.84 2.67 -26.14
CA LEU A 67 -29.89 3.94 -25.42
C LEU A 67 -29.03 5.04 -26.07
N SER A 68 -28.33 4.75 -27.17
CA SER A 68 -27.33 5.67 -27.77
C SER A 68 -26.22 6.02 -26.74
N ASP A 69 -25.51 7.12 -26.96
CA ASP A 69 -24.52 7.65 -26.01
C ASP A 69 -25.20 8.18 -24.75
N TYR A 70 -24.66 7.81 -23.58
CA TYR A 70 -25.19 8.22 -22.29
C TYR A 70 -24.09 8.52 -21.28
N TRP A 71 -24.43 9.33 -20.28
CA TRP A 71 -23.61 9.58 -19.09
C TRP A 71 -24.32 9.02 -17.87
N VAL A 72 -23.58 8.31 -17.01
CA VAL A 72 -24.11 7.75 -15.77
C VAL A 72 -23.22 8.11 -14.60
N ILE A 73 -23.84 8.47 -13.47
CA ILE A 73 -23.19 8.61 -12.17
C ILE A 73 -23.69 7.47 -11.29
N ALA A 74 -22.78 6.67 -10.75
CA ALA A 74 -23.14 5.52 -9.94
C ALA A 74 -22.11 5.29 -8.82
N PRO A 75 -22.53 4.67 -7.70
CA PRO A 75 -21.59 4.10 -6.75
C PRO A 75 -20.83 2.95 -7.45
N VAL A 76 -19.51 2.96 -7.30
CA VAL A 76 -18.61 1.96 -7.89
C VAL A 76 -17.74 1.38 -6.80
N LEU A 77 -17.69 0.05 -6.77
CA LEU A 77 -16.70 -0.71 -6.03
C LEU A 77 -15.60 -1.14 -7.00
N ARG A 78 -14.36 -0.72 -6.73
CA ARG A 78 -13.18 -1.08 -7.51
C ARG A 78 -12.29 -1.99 -6.69
N VAL A 79 -11.83 -3.08 -7.30
CA VAL A 79 -10.81 -3.97 -6.74
C VAL A 79 -9.63 -3.99 -7.68
N GLU A 80 -8.45 -3.62 -7.19
CA GLU A 80 -7.25 -3.43 -8.01
C GLU A 80 -6.03 -4.05 -7.33
N PRO A 81 -5.33 -5.00 -7.97
CA PRO A 81 -4.01 -5.42 -7.50
C PRO A 81 -2.98 -4.33 -7.83
N ARG A 82 -2.13 -3.96 -6.86
CA ARG A 82 -1.02 -3.03 -7.06
C ARG A 82 0.31 -3.65 -6.64
N TYR A 83 1.36 -3.31 -7.37
CA TYR A 83 2.72 -3.80 -7.13
C TYR A 83 3.70 -2.63 -6.98
N TYR A 84 4.35 -2.54 -5.82
CA TYR A 84 5.29 -1.49 -5.46
C TYR A 84 6.73 -1.95 -5.64
N TYR A 85 7.18 -2.01 -6.90
CA TYR A 85 8.52 -2.50 -7.29
C TYR A 85 9.72 -1.81 -6.61
N ASN A 86 9.54 -0.58 -6.12
CA ASN A 86 10.60 0.20 -5.46
C ASN A 86 10.51 0.14 -3.92
N TYR A 87 9.54 -0.57 -3.35
CA TYR A 87 9.28 -0.53 -1.91
C TYR A 87 10.46 -1.08 -1.12
N LEU A 88 10.92 -2.30 -1.46
CA LEU A 88 12.07 -2.93 -0.78
C LEU A 88 13.34 -2.10 -0.97
N ARG A 89 13.61 -1.67 -2.20
CA ARG A 89 14.78 -0.85 -2.51
C ARG A 89 14.81 0.45 -1.70
N ARG A 90 13.68 1.15 -1.56
CA ARG A 90 13.62 2.40 -0.76
C ARG A 90 13.81 2.12 0.72
N LYS A 91 13.22 1.04 1.24
CA LYS A 91 13.40 0.62 2.63
C LYS A 91 14.85 0.26 2.94
N GLU A 92 15.53 -0.47 2.06
CA GLU A 92 16.95 -0.82 2.20
C GLU A 92 17.85 0.41 2.27
N TYR A 93 17.56 1.45 1.48
CA TYR A 93 18.28 2.72 1.54
C TYR A 93 17.84 3.65 2.69
N GLY A 94 17.00 3.18 3.62
CA GLY A 94 16.47 4.00 4.72
C GLY A 94 15.62 5.19 4.26
N LYS A 95 15.15 5.17 3.00
CA LYS A 95 14.33 6.25 2.44
C LYS A 95 12.89 6.05 2.84
N LYS A 96 12.20 7.15 3.13
CA LYS A 96 10.75 7.12 3.40
C LYS A 96 10.01 6.47 2.23
N ASN A 97 9.23 5.45 2.56
CA ASN A 97 8.29 4.84 1.63
C ASN A 97 7.17 5.85 1.36
N ILE A 98 6.81 5.99 0.08
CA ILE A 98 5.67 6.82 -0.32
C ILE A 98 4.49 5.85 -0.29
N GLU A 99 3.74 5.92 0.79
CA GLU A 99 2.46 5.23 0.99
C GLU A 99 1.35 6.28 0.89
#